data_AF-A0A2K1L2Q6-F1
#
_entry.id   AF-A0A2K1L2Q6-F1
#
_cell.length_a   1.000
_cell.length_b   1.000
_cell.length_c   1.000
_cell.angle_alpha   90.00
_cell.angle_beta   90.00
_cell.angle_gamma   90.00
#
_symmetry.space_group_name_H-M   'P 1'
#
loop_
_entity.id
_entity.type
_entity.pdbx_description
1 polymer ?
#
loop_
_entity_poly.entity_id
_entity_poly.type
_entity_poly.pdbx_seq_one_letter_code
_entity_poly.pdbx_strand_id
1 'polypeptide(L)' 'MSYILGTNLVLNEQVEIALTRIFGLDPKKAIQVFDQLGLNDKIKVNKLTKYQIDRIIKIISQNYLVDLELVRIIQKDIK' A
#
# COMPACT_ATOMS: atom_id res chain seq x y z
N MET A 1 -1.85 14.64 5.77
CA MET A 1 -1.06 13.91 4.76
C MET A 1 -0.70 12.57 5.37
N SER A 2 -1.11 11.46 4.78
CA SER A 2 -0.68 10.12 5.25
C SER A 2 0.30 9.58 4.23
N TYR A 3 1.58 9.54 4.59
CA TYR A 3 2.63 8.94 3.77
C TYR A 3 2.75 7.47 4.13
N ILE A 4 2.52 6.60 3.15
CA ILE A 4 2.71 5.16 3.28
C ILE A 4 3.66 4.74 2.16
N LEU A 5 4.80 4.16 2.54
CA LEU A 5 5.81 3.61 1.62
C LEU A 5 6.36 4.60 0.58
N GLY A 6 6.40 5.89 0.92
CA GLY A 6 6.88 6.93 -0.01
C GLY A 6 5.81 7.47 -0.96
N THR A 7 4.61 6.89 -0.94
CA THR A 7 3.44 7.40 -1.67
C THR A 7 2.58 8.27 -0.75
N ASN A 8 2.11 9.39 -1.29
CA ASN A 8 1.17 10.29 -0.59
C ASN A 8 -0.27 9.82 -0.82
N LEU A 9 -0.92 9.29 0.21
CA LEU A 9 -2.28 8.80 0.12
C LEU A 9 -3.32 9.91 0.35
N VAL A 10 -4.38 9.89 -0.46
CA VAL A 10 -5.50 10.83 -0.34
C VAL A 10 -6.34 10.47 0.88
N LEU A 11 -6.42 11.40 1.84
CA LEU A 11 -7.04 11.17 3.15
C LEU A 11 -8.54 10.80 3.08
N ASN A 12 -9.28 11.33 2.11
CA ASN A 12 -10.72 11.10 1.97
C ASN A 12 -11.09 9.91 1.08
N GLU A 13 -10.09 9.24 0.52
CA GLU A 13 -10.25 8.06 -0.34
C GLU A 13 -10.39 6.79 0.52
N GLN A 14 -11.00 5.75 -0.05
CA GLN A 14 -11.04 4.43 0.55
C GLN A 14 -9.63 3.84 0.56
N VAL A 15 -9.32 3.08 1.61
CA VAL A 15 -7.98 2.49 1.79
C VAL A 15 -7.62 1.55 0.64
N GLU A 16 -8.56 0.72 0.19
CA GLU A 16 -8.37 -0.17 -0.96
C GLU A 16 -7.91 0.60 -2.21
N ILE A 17 -8.64 1.66 -2.58
CA ILE A 17 -8.33 2.49 -3.74
C ILE A 17 -6.98 3.20 -3.53
N ALA A 18 -6.75 3.76 -2.34
CA ALA A 18 -5.52 4.45 -2.03
C ALA A 18 -4.28 3.53 -2.15
N LEU A 19 -4.39 2.25 -1.77
CA LEU A 19 -3.30 1.27 -1.89
C LEU A 19 -2.91 1.00 -3.35
N THR A 20 -3.84 1.11 -4.31
CA THR A 20 -3.52 0.93 -5.74
C THR A 20 -2.66 2.05 -6.33
N ARG A 21 -2.53 3.18 -5.61
CA ARG A 21 -1.63 4.28 -6.02
C ARG A 21 -0.16 3.99 -5.70
N ILE A 22 0.11 2.97 -4.89
CA ILE A 22 1.48 2.59 -4.52
C ILE A 22 2.09 1.83 -5.71
N PHE A 23 3.27 2.26 -6.15
CA PHE A 23 3.92 1.66 -7.31
C PHE A 23 4.32 0.21 -7.02
N GLY A 24 3.85 -0.73 -7.86
CA GLY A 24 4.03 -2.18 -7.67
C GLY A 24 2.84 -2.91 -7.03
N LEU A 25 1.83 -2.16 -6.57
CA LEU A 25 0.58 -2.70 -6.01
C LEU A 25 -0.56 -2.61 -7.04
N ASP A 26 -0.83 -3.73 -7.69
CA ASP A 26 -2.01 -3.90 -8.55
C ASP A 26 -3.31 -3.95 -7.73
N PRO A 27 -4.49 -3.66 -8.32
CA PRO A 27 -5.78 -3.75 -7.63
C PRO A 27 -6.01 -5.09 -6.92
N LYS A 28 -5.59 -6.20 -7.54
CA LYS A 28 -5.67 -7.54 -6.93
C LYS A 28 -4.85 -7.66 -5.65
N LYS A 29 -3.63 -7.12 -5.65
CA LYS A 29 -2.73 -7.15 -4.48
C LYS A 29 -3.24 -6.21 -3.38
N ALA A 30 -3.77 -5.04 -3.76
CA ALA A 30 -4.38 -4.11 -2.83
C ALA A 30 -5.55 -4.76 -2.08
N ILE A 31 -6.44 -5.49 -2.78
CA ILE A 31 -7.52 -6.27 -2.19
C ILE A 31 -6.97 -7.35 -1.24
N GLN A 32 -5.92 -8.08 -1.64
CA GLN A 32 -5.31 -9.10 -0.77
C GLN A 32 -4.72 -8.51 0.51
N VAL A 33 -4.02 -7.37 0.42
CA VAL A 33 -3.51 -6.65 1.60
C VAL A 33 -4.67 -6.21 2.50
N PHE A 34 -5.73 -5.71 1.88
CA PHE A 34 -6.93 -5.24 2.58
C PHE A 34 -7.65 -6.38 3.31
N ASP A 35 -7.82 -7.52 2.67
CA ASP A 35 -8.41 -8.74 3.23
C ASP A 35 -7.56 -9.28 4.41
N GLN A 36 -6.23 -9.32 4.25
CA GLN A 36 -5.30 -9.70 5.32
C GLN A 36 -5.34 -8.78 6.54
N LEU A 37 -5.73 -7.52 6.36
CA LEU A 37 -5.90 -6.58 7.48
C LEU A 37 -7.20 -6.83 8.25
N GLY A 38 -8.18 -7.53 7.66
CA GLY A 38 -9.51 -7.73 8.23
C GLY A 38 -10.27 -6.41 8.41
N LEU A 39 -10.02 -5.44 7.53
CA LEU A 39 -10.69 -4.13 7.55
C LEU A 39 -12.00 -4.21 6.76
N ASN A 40 -12.98 -3.41 7.14
CA ASN A 40 -14.25 -3.29 6.42
C ASN A 40 -14.07 -2.39 5.19
N ASP A 41 -14.57 -2.80 4.01
CA ASP A 41 -14.41 -2.18 2.66
C ASP A 41 -14.72 -0.68 2.56
N LYS A 42 -15.26 -0.07 3.61
CA LYS A 42 -15.66 1.35 3.65
C LYS A 42 -14.74 2.24 4.48
N ILE A 43 -13.64 1.71 5.02
CA ILE A 43 -12.69 2.52 5.80
C ILE A 43 -11.94 3.48 4.88
N LYS A 44 -11.92 4.75 5.28
CA LYS A 44 -11.17 5.82 4.62
C LYS A 44 -9.77 5.93 5.22
N VAL A 45 -8.82 6.43 4.43
CA VAL A 45 -7.43 6.63 4.87
C VAL A 45 -7.34 7.50 6.14
N ASN A 46 -8.20 8.52 6.27
CA ASN A 46 -8.25 9.38 7.46
C ASN A 46 -8.80 8.71 8.74
N LYS A 47 -9.41 7.52 8.63
CA LYS A 47 -9.91 6.73 9.76
C LYS A 47 -8.91 5.67 10.21
N LEU A 48 -7.79 5.51 9.50
CA LEU A 48 -6.76 4.56 9.87
C LEU A 48 -6.07 5.02 11.16
N THR A 49 -5.93 4.08 12.11
CA THR A 49 -5.08 4.29 13.28
C THR A 49 -3.62 4.07 12.93
N LYS A 50 -2.71 4.65 13.73
CA LYS A 50 -1.26 4.44 13.54
C LYS A 50 -0.89 2.95 13.49
N TYR A 51 -1.48 2.14 14.36
CA TYR A 51 -1.32 0.69 14.38
C TYR A 51 -1.75 0.00 13.07
N GLN A 52 -2.88 0.42 12.49
CA GLN A 52 -3.34 -0.12 11.21
C GLN A 52 -2.38 0.27 10.06
N ILE A 53 -1.88 1.50 10.08
CA ILE A 53 -0.88 1.98 9.11
C ILE A 53 0.41 1.14 9.22
N ASP A 54 0.94 0.93 10.43
CA ASP A 54 2.12 0.10 10.64
C ASP A 54 1.90 -1.35 10.16
N ARG A 55 0.69 -1.91 10.38
CA ARG A 55 0.33 -3.24 9.90
C ARG A 55 0.26 -3.31 8.37
N ILE A 56 -0.32 -2.30 7.71
CA ILE A 56 -0.34 -2.15 6.25
C ILE A 56 1.10 -2.17 5.71
N ILE A 57 1.98 -1.31 6.27
CA ILE A 57 3.38 -1.21 5.84
C ILE A 57 4.08 -2.55 5.97
N LYS A 58 3.90 -3.23 7.11
CA LYS A 58 4.52 -4.53 7.36
C LYS A 58 4.07 -5.60 6.37
N ILE A 59 2.76 -5.71 6.12
CA ILE A 59 2.21 -6.67 5.15
C ILE A 59 2.77 -6.39 3.75
N ILE A 60 2.77 -5.12 3.34
CA ILE A 60 3.23 -4.77 2.01
C ILE A 60 4.72 -5.06 1.85
N SER A 61 5.55 -4.60 2.80
CA SER A 61 7.00 -4.80 2.77
C SER A 61 7.42 -6.27 2.87
N GLN A 62 6.59 -7.15 3.45
CA GLN A 62 6.90 -8.58 3.54
C GLN A 62 6.48 -9.36 2.29
N ASN A 63 5.39 -8.95 1.63
CA ASN A 63 4.76 -9.75 0.57
C ASN A 63 5.01 -9.18 -0.84
N TYR A 64 5.38 -7.90 -0.96
CA TYR A 64 5.46 -7.21 -2.24
C TYR A 64 6.70 -6.31 -2.34
N LEU A 65 7.31 -6.32 -3.52
CA LEU A 65 8.33 -5.35 -3.89
C LEU A 65 7.63 -4.08 -4.42
N VAL A 66 7.84 -2.97 -3.74
CA VAL A 66 7.17 -1.69 -4.03
C VAL A 66 8.18 -0.54 -4.14
N ASP A 67 7.74 0.52 -4.81
CA ASP A 67 8.46 1.79 -4.93
C ASP A 67 9.94 1.63 -5.37
N LEU A 68 10.85 2.18 -4.57
CA LEU A 68 12.26 2.31 -4.91
C LEU A 68 12.96 0.96 -5.07
N GLU A 69 12.49 -0.07 -4.36
CA GLU A 69 13.06 -1.41 -4.44
C GLU A 69 12.73 -2.06 -5.78
N LEU A 70 11.47 -1.96 -6.21
CA LEU A 70 11.03 -2.47 -7.51
C LEU A 70 11.73 -1.75 -8.66
N VAL A 71 11.87 -0.42 -8.59
CA VAL A 71 12.58 0.38 -9.60
C VAL A 71 14.04 -0.05 -9.73
N ARG A 72 14.73 -0.31 -8.61
CA ARG A 72 16.13 -0.78 -8.62
C ARG A 72 16.29 -2.14 -9.26
N ILE A 73 15.35 -3.05 -9.03
CA ILE A 73 15.37 -4.40 -9.63
C ILE A 73 15.17 -4.30 -11.14
N ILE A 74 14.15 -3.56 -11.59
CA ILE A 74 13.89 -3.35 -13.02
C ILE A 74 15.11 -2.75 -13.72
N GLN A 75 15.76 -1.75 -13.11
CA GLN A 75 16.99 -1.15 -13.68
C GLN A 75 18.18 -2.11 -13.74
N LYS A 76 18.28 -3.07 -12.83
CA LYS A 76 19.32 -4.11 -12.86
C LYS A 76 19.05 -5.15 -13.94
N ASP A 77 17.79 -5.52 -14.17
CA ASP A 77 17.40 -6.57 -15.12
C ASP A 77 17.52 -6.13 -16.58
N ILE A 78 17.47 -4.81 -16.84
CA ILE A 78 17.60 -4.22 -18.18
C ILE A 78 19.08 -4.14 -18.66
N LYS A 79 20.05 -4.48 -17.82
CA LYS A 79 21.48 -4.24 -18.05
C LYS A 79 22.27 -5.51 -18.33
#